data_AF-A0AA36BXP9-F1
#
_entry.id   AF-A0AA36BXP9-F1
#
_cell.length_a   1.000
_cell.length_b   1.000
_cell.length_c   1.000
_cell.angle_alpha   90.00
_cell.angle_beta   90.00
_cell.angle_gamma   90.00
#
_symmetry.space_group_name_H-M   'P 1'
#
loop_
_entity.id
_entity.type
_entity.pdbx_description
1 polymer ?
#
loop_
_entity_poly.entity_id
_entity_poly.type
_entity_poly.pdbx_seq_one_letter_code
_entity_poly.pdbx_strand_id
1 'polypeptide(L)'
;MLKYLTVFCLFLAVAATVEFCRHKGKLYPVGKSFKDDCNTCTCGMQGIAICTEKFCGPKVEFCRHKGKLYPVGKSFKDDCNKCSCGMQGIAICTEKFCGPKGKVPWNRSSHSY
;
A
#
# COMPACT_ATOMS: atom_id res chain seq x y z
N MET A 1 -27.40 48.30 5.25
CA MET A 1 -26.45 48.09 4.13
C MET A 1 -25.00 48.02 4.62
N LEU A 2 -24.45 49.06 5.28
CA LEU A 2 -23.05 49.05 5.76
C LEU A 2 -22.71 47.99 6.84
N LYS A 3 -23.69 47.65 7.71
CA LYS A 3 -23.54 46.59 8.73
C LYS A 3 -23.38 45.18 8.15
N TYR A 4 -23.98 44.91 6.99
CA TYR A 4 -23.84 43.61 6.33
C TYR A 4 -22.53 43.54 5.55
N LEU A 5 -22.06 44.67 5.00
CA LEU A 5 -20.77 44.75 4.32
C LEU A 5 -19.59 44.47 5.28
N THR A 6 -19.62 45.02 6.50
CA THR A 6 -18.58 44.77 7.53
C THR A 6 -18.63 43.34 8.07
N VAL A 7 -19.83 42.77 8.28
CA VAL A 7 -20.00 41.37 8.69
C VAL A 7 -19.56 40.41 7.57
N PHE A 8 -19.89 40.71 6.31
CA PHE A 8 -19.45 39.93 5.15
C PHE A 8 -17.92 39.99 4.96
N CYS A 9 -17.29 41.14 5.22
CA CYS A 9 -15.84 41.29 5.23
C CYS A 9 -15.16 40.47 6.34
N LEU A 10 -15.77 40.40 7.53
CA LEU A 10 -15.30 39.55 8.62
C LEU A 10 -15.45 38.06 8.28
N PHE A 11 -16.55 37.66 7.62
CA PHE A 11 -16.72 36.28 7.13
C PHE A 11 -15.70 35.91 6.03
N LEU A 12 -15.30 36.86 5.18
CA LEU A 12 -14.22 36.66 4.20
C LEU A 12 -12.83 36.58 4.86
N ALA A 13 -12.60 37.31 5.95
CA ALA A 13 -11.34 37.30 6.69
C ALA A 13 -11.13 36.04 7.55
N VAL A 14 -12.20 35.34 7.93
CA VAL A 14 -12.14 34.07 8.71
C VAL A 14 -11.73 32.87 7.85
N ALA A 15 -11.69 33.00 6.51
CA ALA A 15 -11.55 31.88 5.60
C ALA A 15 -10.11 31.40 5.28
N ALA A 16 -9.03 32.01 5.81
CA ALA A 16 -7.69 31.74 5.25
C ALA A 16 -6.52 31.71 6.26
N THR A 17 -6.54 30.81 7.25
CA THR A 17 -5.32 30.48 8.02
C THR A 17 -5.06 28.97 8.15
N VAL A 18 -5.68 28.13 7.33
CA VAL A 18 -5.27 26.72 7.28
C VAL A 18 -3.86 26.67 6.70
N GLU A 19 -2.87 26.60 7.58
CA GLU A 19 -1.48 26.42 7.20
C GLU A 19 -1.27 24.99 6.67
N PHE A 20 -0.32 24.84 5.74
CA PHE A 20 -0.01 23.57 5.09
C PHE A 20 1.48 23.29 5.14
N CYS A 21 1.85 22.01 5.25
CA CYS A 21 3.20 21.54 4.95
C CYS A 21 3.30 21.14 3.49
N ARG A 22 4.40 21.49 2.84
CA ARG A 22 4.76 20.95 1.52
C ARG A 22 5.70 19.76 1.70
N HIS A 23 5.23 18.55 1.35
CA HIS A 23 6.04 17.33 1.42
C HIS A 23 5.96 16.56 0.08
N LYS A 24 7.12 16.31 -0.54
CA LYS A 24 7.22 15.64 -1.87
C LYS A 24 6.27 16.20 -2.94
N GLY A 25 6.12 17.53 -2.97
CA GLY A 25 5.26 18.23 -3.93
C GLY A 25 3.76 18.24 -3.61
N LYS A 26 3.32 17.61 -2.52
CA LYS A 26 1.92 17.63 -2.05
C LYS A 26 1.75 18.55 -0.84
N LEU A 27 0.55 19.09 -0.68
CA LEU A 27 0.16 19.90 0.46
C LEU A 27 -0.61 19.07 1.48
N TYR A 28 -0.26 19.21 2.75
CA TYR A 28 -0.89 18.53 3.87
C TYR A 28 -1.30 19.57 4.92
N PRO A 29 -2.56 19.59 5.41
CA PRO A 29 -2.96 20.57 6.41
C PRO A 29 -2.21 20.35 7.74
N VAL A 30 -1.90 21.46 8.43
CA VAL A 30 -1.32 21.41 9.78
C VAL A 30 -2.17 20.54 10.72
N GLY A 31 -1.48 19.76 11.54
CA GLY A 31 -2.06 18.81 12.48
C GLY A 31 -2.51 17.48 11.85
N LYS A 32 -2.47 17.34 10.52
CA LYS A 32 -2.82 16.07 9.85
C LYS A 32 -1.63 15.16 9.70
N SER A 33 -1.89 13.87 9.93
CA SER A 33 -0.95 12.79 9.62
C SER A 33 -1.21 12.20 8.24
N PHE A 34 -0.15 11.76 7.59
CA PHE A 34 -0.17 11.16 6.27
C PHE A 34 0.93 10.10 6.13
N LYS A 35 0.85 9.29 5.07
CA LYS A 35 1.84 8.26 4.77
C LYS A 35 2.85 8.73 3.75
N ASP A 36 4.12 8.49 4.06
CA ASP A 36 5.21 8.53 3.10
C ASP A 36 5.86 7.15 3.06
N ASP A 37 5.42 6.35 2.11
CA ASP A 37 5.73 4.92 2.05
C ASP A 37 5.32 4.19 3.34
N CYS A 38 6.24 3.50 4.01
CA CYS A 38 5.98 2.86 5.30
C CYS A 38 6.02 3.84 6.49
N ASN A 39 6.54 5.06 6.28
CA ASN A 39 6.66 6.06 7.32
C ASN A 39 5.34 6.80 7.56
N THR A 40 5.13 7.17 8.82
CA THR A 40 4.04 8.08 9.19
C THR A 40 4.64 9.46 9.37
N CYS A 41 4.06 10.45 8.68
CA CYS A 41 4.41 11.85 8.82
C CYS A 41 3.26 12.60 9.46
N THR A 42 3.57 13.67 10.18
CA THR A 42 2.59 14.64 10.69
C THR A 42 3.03 16.02 10.27
N CYS A 43 2.09 16.80 9.72
CA CYS A 43 2.33 18.19 9.41
C CYS A 43 2.31 19.02 10.71
N GLY A 44 3.47 19.50 11.13
CA GLY A 44 3.62 20.32 12.34
C GLY A 44 3.18 21.76 12.13
N MET A 45 2.94 22.48 13.23
CA MET A 45 2.42 23.85 13.23
C MET A 45 3.33 24.90 12.58
N GLN A 46 4.57 24.57 12.23
CA GLN A 46 5.50 25.50 11.55
C GLN A 46 5.56 25.23 10.03
N GLY A 47 4.59 24.49 9.47
CA GLY A 47 4.61 24.08 8.07
C GLY A 47 5.68 23.01 7.74
N ILE A 48 6.27 22.40 8.76
CA ILE A 48 7.29 21.35 8.63
C ILE A 48 6.64 19.97 8.82
N ALA A 49 6.84 19.07 7.87
CA ALA A 49 6.46 17.67 8.00
C ALA A 49 7.52 16.91 8.81
N ILE A 50 7.09 16.28 9.91
CA ILE A 50 7.95 15.43 10.75
C ILE A 50 7.54 13.98 10.49
N CYS A 51 8.49 13.14 10.08
CA CYS A 51 8.24 11.75 9.71
C CYS A 51 8.99 10.79 10.63
N THR A 52 8.44 9.58 10.79
CA THR A 52 9.24 8.46 11.31
C THR A 52 10.37 8.12 10.32
N GLU A 53 11.46 7.52 10.81
CA GLU A 53 12.64 7.15 10.01
C GLU A 53 12.78 5.62 9.90
N LYS A 54 11.74 4.96 9.40
CA LYS A 54 11.77 3.52 9.11
C LYS A 54 12.41 3.29 7.74
N PHE A 55 13.28 2.28 7.65
CA PHE A 55 13.72 1.74 6.37
C PHE A 55 12.55 0.97 5.72
N CYS A 56 12.03 1.50 4.60
CA CYS A 56 10.87 0.92 3.93
C CYS A 56 11.18 -0.21 2.94
N GLY A 57 12.46 -0.51 2.73
CA GLY A 57 12.90 -1.57 1.82
C GLY A 57 12.57 -1.29 0.33
N PRO A 58 13.08 -2.13 -0.58
CA PRO A 58 12.69 -2.07 -1.97
C PRO A 58 11.21 -2.46 -2.13
N LYS A 59 10.48 -1.73 -2.96
CA LYS A 59 9.13 -2.11 -3.37
C LYS A 59 9.24 -3.28 -4.33
N VAL A 60 8.84 -4.45 -3.87
CA VAL A 60 8.78 -5.63 -4.73
C VAL A 60 7.40 -5.69 -5.35
N GLU A 61 7.35 -5.54 -6.68
CA GLU A 61 6.09 -5.57 -7.43
C GLU A 61 5.76 -6.96 -7.97
N PHE A 62 6.78 -7.81 -8.16
CA PHE A 62 6.64 -9.12 -8.79
C PHE A 62 7.48 -10.19 -8.11
N CYS A 63 7.00 -11.43 -8.16
CA CYS A 63 7.79 -12.63 -7.93
C CYS A 63 8.22 -13.20 -9.28
N ARG A 64 9.44 -13.73 -9.34
CA ARG A 64 9.90 -14.54 -10.48
C ARG A 64 9.72 -16.02 -10.16
N HIS A 65 8.88 -16.72 -10.94
CA HIS A 65 8.67 -18.16 -10.80
C HIS A 65 8.78 -18.84 -12.17
N LYS A 66 9.70 -19.79 -12.31
CA LYS A 66 10.00 -20.50 -13.58
C LYS A 66 10.16 -19.55 -14.78
N GLY A 67 10.88 -18.44 -14.58
CA GLY A 67 11.14 -17.43 -15.61
C GLY A 67 9.99 -16.45 -15.90
N LYS A 68 8.81 -16.63 -15.30
CA LYS A 68 7.66 -15.72 -15.45
C LYS A 68 7.55 -14.77 -14.26
N LEU A 69 6.99 -13.59 -14.50
CA LEU A 69 6.70 -12.59 -13.47
C LEU A 69 5.23 -12.70 -13.05
N TYR A 70 5.00 -12.69 -11.73
CA TYR A 70 3.66 -12.71 -11.13
C TYR A 70 3.53 -11.53 -10.17
N PRO A 71 2.45 -10.73 -10.24
CA PRO A 71 2.31 -9.58 -9.36
C PRO A 71 2.18 -9.98 -7.88
N VAL A 72 2.79 -9.19 -6.99
CA VAL A 72 2.67 -9.36 -5.54
C VAL A 72 1.21 -9.36 -5.10
N GLY A 73 0.88 -10.26 -4.17
CA GLY A 73 -0.47 -10.48 -3.66
C GLY A 73 -1.38 -11.30 -4.58
N LYS A 74 -0.92 -11.65 -5.80
CA LYS A 74 -1.69 -12.50 -6.72
C LYS A 74 -1.38 -13.98 -6.53
N SER A 75 -2.41 -14.79 -6.72
CA SER A 75 -2.30 -16.24 -6.80
C SER A 75 -2.24 -16.69 -8.26
N PHE A 76 -1.54 -17.78 -8.52
CA PHE A 76 -1.44 -18.40 -9.83
C PHE A 76 -1.34 -19.93 -9.71
N LYS A 77 -1.44 -20.62 -10.84
CA LYS A 77 -1.30 -22.07 -10.92
C LYS A 77 0.07 -22.42 -11.48
N ASP A 78 0.73 -23.38 -10.83
CA ASP A 78 1.87 -24.10 -11.36
C ASP A 78 1.47 -25.57 -11.39
N ASP A 79 0.98 -25.98 -12.56
CA ASP A 79 0.41 -27.31 -12.75
C ASP A 79 -0.77 -27.58 -11.78
N CYS A 80 -0.72 -28.68 -11.02
CA CYS A 80 -1.72 -28.98 -10.00
C CYS A 80 -1.57 -28.12 -8.71
N ASN A 81 -0.44 -27.43 -8.56
CA ASN A 81 -0.12 -26.63 -7.39
C ASN A 81 -0.73 -25.24 -7.45
N LYS A 82 -1.13 -24.74 -6.27
CA LYS A 82 -1.57 -23.35 -6.10
C LYS A 82 -0.40 -22.56 -5.53
N CYS A 83 -0.07 -21.45 -6.18
CA CYS A 83 0.99 -20.56 -5.76
C CYS A 83 0.43 -19.18 -5.40
N SER A 84 1.11 -18.47 -4.52
CA SER A 84 0.89 -17.06 -4.21
C SER A 84 2.21 -16.30 -4.25
N CYS A 85 2.20 -15.11 -4.86
CA CYS A 85 3.34 -14.22 -4.84
C CYS A 85 3.31 -13.36 -3.57
N GLY A 86 4.24 -13.60 -2.65
CA GLY A 86 4.35 -12.92 -1.38
C GLY A 86 4.94 -11.51 -1.50
N MET A 87 4.75 -10.69 -0.46
CA MET A 87 5.21 -9.29 -0.43
C MET A 87 6.73 -9.11 -0.51
N GLN A 88 7.49 -10.16 -0.26
CA GLN A 88 8.95 -10.17 -0.37
C GLN A 88 9.44 -10.58 -1.79
N GLY A 89 8.55 -10.76 -2.76
CA GLY A 89 8.92 -11.23 -4.11
C GLY A 89 9.14 -12.73 -4.22
N ILE A 90 8.74 -13.49 -3.20
CA ILE A 90 8.90 -14.94 -3.15
C ILE A 90 7.56 -15.58 -3.51
N ALA A 91 7.56 -16.44 -4.52
CA ALA A 91 6.42 -17.29 -4.82
C ALA A 91 6.41 -18.51 -3.89
N ILE A 92 5.31 -18.71 -3.19
CA ILE A 92 5.10 -19.86 -2.30
C ILE A 92 4.03 -20.73 -2.94
N CYS A 93 4.34 -22.01 -3.14
CA CYS A 93 3.44 -22.97 -3.79
C CYS A 93 3.10 -24.12 -2.84
N THR A 94 1.93 -24.73 -3.04
CA THR A 94 1.69 -26.08 -2.47
C THR A 94 2.65 -27.08 -3.08
N GLU A 95 2.93 -28.18 -2.37
CA GLU A 95 3.86 -29.23 -2.82
C GLU A 95 3.12 -30.55 -3.12
N LYS A 96 2.17 -30.50 -4.04
CA LYS A 96 1.47 -31.69 -4.54
C LYS A 96 2.30 -32.33 -5.64
N PHE A 97 2.44 -33.66 -5.58
CA PHE A 97 2.93 -34.43 -6.71
C PHE A 97 1.90 -34.35 -7.85
N CYS A 98 2.27 -33.69 -8.93
CA CYS A 98 1.44 -33.59 -10.11
C CYS A 98 1.80 -34.72 -11.07
N GLY A 99 0.82 -35.56 -11.42
CA GLY A 99 1.01 -36.64 -12.38
C GLY A 99 1.19 -36.10 -13.82
N PRO A 100 1.40 -36.98 -14.81
CA PRO A 100 1.78 -36.65 -16.20
C PRO A 100 0.78 -35.77 -17.00
N LYS A 101 -0.27 -35.24 -16.36
CA LYS A 101 -1.25 -34.29 -16.95
C LYS A 101 -1.66 -33.17 -15.98
N GLY A 102 -0.86 -32.87 -14.95
CA GLY A 102 -1.25 -31.84 -13.98
C GLY A 102 -2.43 -32.17 -13.09
N LYS A 103 -2.78 -33.46 -13.04
CA LYS A 103 -3.77 -33.99 -12.12
C LYS A 103 -3.03 -34.66 -10.97
N VAL A 104 -3.47 -34.41 -9.74
CA VAL A 104 -3.07 -35.25 -8.61
C VAL A 104 -3.47 -36.70 -8.96
N PRO A 105 -2.55 -37.67 -8.91
CA PRO A 105 -2.89 -39.07 -9.15
C PRO A 105 -3.99 -39.50 -8.17
N TRP A 106 -5.03 -40.16 -8.70
CA TRP A 106 -6.26 -40.51 -7.96
C TRP A 106 -6.01 -41.36 -6.69
N ASN A 107 -4.81 -41.95 -6.57
CA ASN A 107 -4.41 -42.87 -5.51
C ASN A 107 -3.86 -42.21 -4.23
N ARG A 108 -3.95 -40.88 -4.09
CA ARG A 108 -3.49 -40.16 -2.87
C ARG A 108 -4.55 -39.21 -2.29
N SER A 109 -5.82 -39.48 -2.58
CA SER A 109 -6.98 -38.80 -1.96
C SER A 109 -7.35 -39.39 -0.59
N SER A 110 -6.67 -40.44 -0.14
CA SER A 110 -6.80 -41.01 1.19
C SER A 110 -5.57 -40.64 2.03
N HIS A 111 -5.82 -40.29 3.30
CA HIS A 111 -4.87 -39.88 4.34
C HIS A 111 -4.54 -38.39 4.42
N SER A 112 -5.56 -37.61 4.80
CA SER A 112 -5.38 -36.61 5.85
C SER A 112 -6.39 -36.97 6.94
N TYR A 113 -5.89 -37.45 8.07
CA TYR A 113 -6.61 -37.40 9.35
C TYR A 113 -6.72 -35.94 9.79
#